data_AF-A0AAU2I3X1-F1
#
_entry.id   AF-A0AAU2I3X1-F1
#
_cell.length_a   1.000
_cell.length_b   1.000
_cell.length_c   1.000
_cell.angle_alpha   90.00
_cell.angle_beta   90.00
_cell.angle_gamma   90.00
#
_symmetry.space_group_name_H-M   'P 1'
#
loop_
_entity.id
_entity.type
_entity.pdbx_description
1 polymer ?
#
loop_
_entity_poly.entity_id
_entity_poly.type
_entity_poly.pdbx_seq_one_letter_code
_entity_poly.pdbx_strand_id
1 'polypeptide(L)'
;MMSPQAPLAWGLITLPAHQPTTEGIVMTLNRLAPEAARLARRPVLQAAVTAGARCGDREQYRDLLDRNRSAPPVIWAAQQAAAQKLCAACPVRPACEELALRDGTGDRASDDLVRGGRRGQELAIDREIRQPGRLAAASAADWQHLLEFNAAARERFTLAYTMDAGPVTKQGLRRDAVERIGAMAMRAADRGEVWDIAVYNAAGADSTDEFAFARDDHSMPVAA
;
A
#
# COMPACT_ATOMS: atom_id res chain seq x y z
N MET A 1 -42.84 45.56 58.51
CA MET A 1 -43.89 45.49 57.47
C MET A 1 -43.17 45.27 56.15
N MET A 2 -42.85 44.01 55.81
CA MET A 2 -43.58 43.15 54.87
C MET A 2 -43.83 43.81 53.50
N SER A 3 -43.00 43.43 52.52
CA SER A 3 -43.39 43.27 51.12
C SER A 3 -42.43 42.27 50.44
N PRO A 4 -42.93 41.21 49.77
CA PRO A 4 -42.12 40.21 49.09
C PRO A 4 -42.28 40.22 47.55
N GLN A 5 -41.38 39.47 46.88
CA GLN A 5 -41.43 38.87 45.52
C GLN A 5 -41.19 39.73 44.26
N ALA A 6 -40.14 39.36 43.51
CA ALA A 6 -40.26 38.75 42.17
C ALA A 6 -38.93 38.05 41.77
N PRO A 7 -38.93 36.79 41.29
CA PRO A 7 -37.75 36.12 40.74
C PRO A 7 -37.63 36.35 39.22
N LEU A 8 -36.41 36.57 38.74
CA LEU A 8 -36.08 36.59 37.32
C LEU A 8 -35.98 35.16 36.80
N ALA A 9 -36.91 34.78 35.92
CA ALA A 9 -36.91 33.54 35.18
C ALA A 9 -35.82 33.58 34.09
N TRP A 10 -34.80 32.74 34.23
CA TRP A 10 -33.90 32.39 33.13
C TRP A 10 -34.51 31.20 32.39
N GLY A 11 -34.98 31.44 31.17
CA GLY A 11 -35.44 30.40 30.27
C GLY A 11 -34.27 29.54 29.82
N LEU A 12 -34.28 28.27 30.22
CA LEU A 12 -33.46 27.22 29.60
C LEU A 12 -33.96 26.99 28.17
N ILE A 13 -33.15 27.39 27.18
CA ILE A 13 -33.28 26.91 25.81
C ILE A 13 -32.63 25.52 25.79
N THR A 14 -33.44 24.48 25.86
CA THR A 14 -33.03 23.11 25.53
C THR A 14 -32.72 23.03 24.03
N LEU A 15 -31.43 22.97 23.69
CA LEU A 15 -30.96 22.50 22.39
C LEU A 15 -31.23 21.00 22.29
N PRO A 16 -31.78 20.49 21.17
CA PRO A 16 -31.97 19.05 20.98
C PRO A 16 -30.61 18.37 20.88
N ALA A 17 -30.44 17.29 21.65
CA ALA A 17 -29.31 16.39 21.54
C ALA A 17 -29.26 15.81 20.11
N HIS A 18 -28.32 16.30 19.32
CA HIS A 18 -28.00 15.73 18.03
C HIS A 18 -27.21 14.45 18.29
N GLN A 19 -27.91 13.31 18.27
CA GLN A 19 -27.24 12.01 18.25
C GLN A 19 -26.53 11.87 16.90
N PRO A 20 -25.19 11.72 16.86
CA PRO A 20 -24.53 11.37 15.62
C PRO A 20 -24.94 9.94 15.26
N THR A 21 -25.80 9.81 14.26
CA THR A 21 -26.16 8.53 13.66
C THR A 21 -24.88 7.87 13.12
N THR A 22 -24.53 6.73 13.70
CA THR A 22 -23.35 5.91 13.40
C THR A 22 -23.38 5.29 12.00
N GLU A 23 -24.38 5.62 11.18
CA GLU A 23 -24.55 5.15 9.80
C GLU A 23 -23.82 6.02 8.76
N GLY A 24 -23.34 7.21 9.12
CA GLY A 24 -22.63 8.11 8.18
C GLY A 24 -21.14 7.84 7.98
N ILE A 25 -20.49 7.11 8.90
CA ILE A 25 -19.02 6.92 8.90
C ILE A 25 -18.61 5.65 8.13
N VAL A 26 -19.51 4.66 8.03
CA VAL A 26 -19.20 3.37 7.38
C VAL A 26 -19.28 3.43 5.84
N MET A 27 -20.00 4.41 5.28
CA MET A 27 -20.20 4.48 3.81
C MET A 27 -19.06 5.14 3.03
N THR A 28 -18.19 5.92 3.69
CA THR A 28 -17.11 6.66 3.01
C THR A 28 -15.78 5.89 2.98
N LEU A 29 -15.52 5.03 3.96
CA LEU A 29 -14.32 4.17 4.01
C LEU A 29 -14.29 3.10 2.91
N ASN A 30 -15.46 2.60 2.48
CA ASN A 30 -15.57 1.58 1.44
C ASN A 30 -15.44 2.09 -0.01
N ARG A 31 -15.41 3.42 -0.24
CA ARG A 31 -15.23 3.99 -1.59
C ARG A 31 -13.79 4.42 -1.91
N LEU A 32 -12.95 4.67 -0.90
CA LEU A 32 -11.52 4.92 -1.08
C LEU A 32 -10.72 3.61 -1.21
N ALA A 33 -11.14 2.57 -0.48
CA ALA A 33 -10.52 1.24 -0.53
C ALA A 33 -10.50 0.56 -1.92
N PRO A 34 -11.52 0.68 -2.82
CA PRO A 34 -11.50 0.07 -4.15
C PRO A 34 -10.52 0.73 -5.12
N GLU A 35 -10.27 2.03 -4.99
CA GLU A 35 -9.31 2.76 -5.83
C GLU A 35 -7.88 2.55 -5.33
N ALA A 36 -7.64 2.63 -4.02
CA ALA A 36 -6.35 2.22 -3.43
C ALA A 36 -6.04 0.73 -3.70
N ALA A 37 -7.03 -0.17 -3.61
CA ALA A 37 -6.88 -1.58 -4.00
C ALA A 37 -6.88 -1.83 -5.52
N ARG A 38 -7.20 -0.81 -6.35
CA ARG A 38 -6.97 -0.84 -7.81
C ARG A 38 -5.55 -0.43 -8.16
N LEU A 39 -5.00 0.54 -7.43
CA LEU A 39 -3.66 1.10 -7.63
C LEU A 39 -2.56 0.22 -7.00
N ALA A 40 -2.84 -0.50 -5.91
CA ALA A 40 -1.90 -1.44 -5.27
C ALA A 40 -1.88 -2.85 -5.90
N ARG A 41 -2.49 -3.06 -7.08
CA ARG A 41 -2.71 -4.42 -7.62
C ARG A 41 -1.42 -5.12 -8.00
N ARG A 42 -0.45 -4.44 -8.60
CA ARG A 42 0.80 -5.10 -9.01
C ARG A 42 1.64 -5.59 -7.81
N PRO A 43 1.91 -4.80 -6.75
CA PRO A 43 2.57 -5.32 -5.55
C PRO A 43 1.83 -6.47 -4.88
N VAL A 44 0.49 -6.42 -4.83
CA VAL A 44 -0.33 -7.52 -4.27
C VAL A 44 -0.25 -8.79 -5.13
N LEU A 45 -0.33 -8.66 -6.46
CA LEU A 45 -0.12 -9.77 -7.39
C LEU A 45 1.28 -10.36 -7.23
N GLN A 46 2.30 -9.50 -7.16
CA GLN A 46 3.68 -9.93 -6.94
C GLN A 46 3.83 -10.67 -5.61
N ALA A 47 3.28 -10.15 -4.52
CA ALA A 47 3.33 -10.79 -3.21
C ALA A 47 2.60 -12.14 -3.22
N ALA A 48 1.43 -12.24 -3.84
CA ALA A 48 0.70 -13.48 -3.99
C ALA A 48 1.50 -14.51 -4.81
N VAL A 49 2.11 -14.10 -5.93
CA VAL A 49 2.96 -14.97 -6.76
C VAL A 49 4.19 -15.43 -5.98
N THR A 50 4.91 -14.53 -5.31
CA THR A 50 6.08 -14.85 -4.49
C THR A 50 5.73 -15.83 -3.36
N ALA A 51 4.59 -15.64 -2.68
CA ALA A 51 4.20 -16.50 -1.56
C ALA A 51 3.59 -17.86 -2.00
N GLY A 52 2.96 -17.93 -3.18
CA GLY A 52 2.11 -19.06 -3.55
C GLY A 52 2.51 -19.81 -4.83
N ALA A 53 3.51 -19.34 -5.57
CA ALA A 53 3.91 -19.99 -6.82
C ALA A 53 4.59 -21.33 -6.54
N ARG A 54 4.07 -22.42 -7.11
CA ARG A 54 4.71 -23.75 -7.03
C ARG A 54 6.09 -23.79 -7.69
N CYS A 55 6.34 -22.88 -8.61
CA CYS A 55 7.62 -22.72 -9.28
C CYS A 55 8.54 -21.67 -8.64
N GLY A 56 8.10 -20.99 -7.57
CA GLY A 56 8.87 -19.90 -6.94
C GLY A 56 10.21 -20.37 -6.37
N ASP A 57 11.25 -19.55 -6.56
CA ASP A 57 12.64 -19.65 -6.05
C ASP A 57 13.42 -20.95 -6.31
N ARG A 58 12.93 -21.85 -7.15
CA ARG A 58 13.67 -23.07 -7.48
C ARG A 58 14.30 -22.95 -8.87
N GLU A 59 15.62 -22.73 -8.88
CA GLU A 59 16.45 -22.75 -10.10
C GLU A 59 16.17 -23.98 -10.99
N GLN A 60 15.78 -25.10 -10.37
CA GLN A 60 15.39 -26.34 -11.05
C GLN A 60 14.27 -26.17 -12.10
N TYR A 61 13.42 -25.15 -11.99
CA TYR A 61 12.33 -24.91 -12.94
C TYR A 61 12.68 -23.85 -13.99
N ARG A 62 13.86 -23.22 -13.92
CA ARG A 62 14.24 -22.17 -14.87
C ARG A 62 14.25 -22.71 -16.29
N ASP A 63 14.94 -23.82 -16.52
CA ASP A 63 15.06 -24.43 -17.86
C ASP A 63 13.75 -25.09 -18.34
N LEU A 64 12.75 -25.19 -17.46
CA LEU A 64 11.40 -25.62 -17.78
C LEU A 64 10.52 -24.45 -18.23
N LEU A 65 10.67 -23.30 -17.57
CA LEU A 65 9.84 -22.11 -17.78
C LEU A 65 10.40 -21.14 -18.82
N ASP A 66 11.71 -21.19 -19.06
CA ASP A 66 12.43 -20.37 -20.01
C ASP A 66 13.24 -21.25 -20.96
N ARG A 67 13.19 -20.94 -22.26
CA ARG A 67 13.87 -21.73 -23.26
C ARG A 67 15.36 -21.60 -23.10
N ASN A 68 16.02 -22.74 -22.88
CA ASN A 68 17.44 -22.85 -23.13
C ASN A 68 17.70 -22.76 -24.65
N ARG A 69 18.41 -21.74 -25.11
CA ARG A 69 18.66 -21.51 -26.55
C ARG A 69 19.42 -22.65 -27.23
N SER A 70 20.16 -23.46 -26.48
CA SER A 70 20.83 -24.65 -27.02
C SER A 70 19.94 -25.88 -27.08
N ALA A 71 18.73 -25.85 -26.49
CA ALA A 71 17.81 -26.98 -26.52
C ALA A 71 17.20 -27.15 -27.94
N PRO A 72 17.21 -28.38 -28.48
CA PRO A 72 16.50 -28.69 -29.72
C PRO A 72 15.01 -28.36 -29.61
N PRO A 73 14.33 -27.94 -30.71
CA PRO A 73 12.91 -27.57 -30.68
C PRO A 73 11.99 -28.64 -30.09
N VAL A 74 12.26 -29.92 -30.34
CA VAL A 74 11.48 -31.04 -29.79
C VAL A 74 11.59 -31.15 -28.27
N ILE A 75 12.77 -30.86 -27.71
CA ILE A 75 12.99 -30.87 -26.26
C ILE A 75 12.25 -29.69 -25.64
N TRP A 76 12.32 -28.52 -26.27
CA TRP A 76 11.61 -27.34 -25.79
C TRP A 76 10.08 -27.53 -25.81
N ALA A 77 9.52 -28.13 -26.86
CA ALA A 77 8.09 -28.44 -26.92
C ALA A 77 7.64 -29.35 -25.75
N ALA A 78 8.45 -30.36 -25.41
CA ALA A 78 8.18 -31.22 -24.26
C ALA A 78 8.28 -30.46 -22.93
N GLN A 79 9.29 -29.59 -22.78
CA GLN A 79 9.47 -28.73 -21.60
C GLN A 79 8.29 -27.77 -21.42
N GLN A 80 7.83 -27.12 -22.50
CA GLN A 80 6.65 -26.27 -22.46
C GLN A 80 5.40 -27.02 -22.00
N ALA A 81 5.14 -28.21 -22.53
CA ALA A 81 3.99 -29.01 -22.11
C ALA A 81 4.06 -29.37 -20.61
N ALA A 82 5.26 -29.67 -20.10
CA ALA A 82 5.49 -29.91 -18.68
C ALA A 82 5.33 -28.64 -17.83
N ALA A 83 5.81 -27.49 -18.30
CA ALA A 83 5.62 -26.19 -17.67
C ALA A 83 4.13 -25.83 -17.56
N GLN A 84 3.36 -26.02 -18.63
CA GLN A 84 1.93 -25.77 -18.65
C GLN A 84 1.18 -26.66 -17.64
N LYS A 85 1.54 -27.94 -17.52
CA LYS A 85 0.98 -28.84 -16.49
C LYS A 85 1.32 -28.39 -15.07
N LEU A 86 2.56 -27.96 -14.84
CA LEU A 86 3.00 -27.40 -13.55
C LEU A 86 2.15 -26.15 -13.20
N CYS A 87 1.99 -25.23 -14.15
CA CYS A 87 1.20 -24.03 -13.96
C CYS A 87 -0.29 -24.33 -13.76
N ALA A 88 -0.85 -25.33 -14.43
CA ALA A 88 -2.26 -25.72 -14.28
C ALA A 88 -2.59 -26.15 -12.83
N ALA A 89 -1.62 -26.72 -12.12
CA ALA A 89 -1.78 -27.10 -10.72
C ALA A 89 -1.44 -25.97 -9.71
N CYS A 90 -0.99 -24.81 -10.18
CA CYS A 90 -0.53 -23.71 -9.32
C CYS A 90 -1.71 -22.86 -8.82
N PRO A 91 -1.89 -22.67 -7.50
CA PRO A 91 -3.03 -21.93 -6.95
C PRO A 91 -3.03 -20.45 -7.34
N VAL A 92 -1.84 -19.87 -7.55
CA VAL A 92 -1.67 -18.46 -7.95
C VAL A 92 -1.50 -18.29 -9.47
N ARG A 93 -1.87 -19.30 -10.26
CA ARG A 93 -1.78 -19.25 -11.73
C ARG A 93 -2.46 -17.99 -12.32
N PRO A 94 -3.69 -17.60 -11.95
CA PRO A 94 -4.34 -16.42 -12.53
C PRO A 94 -3.59 -15.13 -12.20
N ALA A 95 -3.02 -15.02 -11.00
CA ALA A 95 -2.23 -13.86 -10.61
C ALA A 95 -0.91 -13.77 -11.40
N CYS A 96 -0.25 -14.92 -11.61
CA CYS A 96 0.96 -15.01 -12.43
C CYS A 96 0.70 -14.67 -13.91
N GLU A 97 -0.43 -15.11 -14.47
CA GLU A 97 -0.85 -14.77 -15.83
C GLU A 97 -1.10 -13.27 -15.99
N GLU A 98 -1.90 -12.67 -15.09
CA GLU A 98 -2.18 -11.23 -15.12
C GLU A 98 -0.89 -10.39 -14.97
N LEU A 99 0.02 -10.80 -14.08
CA LEU A 99 1.30 -10.13 -13.91
C LEU A 99 2.15 -10.21 -15.19
N ALA A 100 2.23 -11.39 -15.83
CA ALA A 100 2.97 -11.58 -17.08
C ALA A 100 2.42 -10.70 -18.22
N LEU A 101 1.09 -10.56 -18.31
CA LEU A 101 0.45 -9.70 -19.30
C LEU A 101 0.79 -8.22 -19.08
N ARG A 102 0.75 -7.75 -17.82
CA ARG A 102 1.04 -6.36 -17.45
C ARG A 102 2.51 -5.98 -17.60
N ASP A 103 3.41 -6.92 -17.29
CA ASP A 103 4.85 -6.75 -17.42
C ASP A 103 5.33 -6.85 -18.88
N GLY A 104 4.43 -7.10 -19.83
CA GLY A 104 4.79 -7.20 -21.25
C GLY A 104 5.55 -8.48 -21.59
N THR A 105 5.37 -9.55 -20.81
CA THR A 105 6.04 -10.82 -21.06
C THR A 105 5.53 -11.50 -22.34
N GLY A 106 6.44 -12.11 -23.10
CA GLY A 106 6.12 -12.84 -24.32
C GLY A 106 6.21 -12.00 -25.60
N ASP A 107 6.44 -12.70 -26.72
CA ASP A 107 6.63 -12.15 -28.06
C ASP A 107 5.77 -12.93 -29.06
N ARG A 108 5.18 -12.25 -30.05
CA ARG A 108 4.44 -12.90 -31.14
C ARG A 108 5.34 -13.76 -32.03
N ALA A 109 6.63 -13.44 -32.13
CA ALA A 109 7.56 -14.20 -32.96
C ALA A 109 8.15 -15.42 -32.23
N SER A 110 7.98 -15.53 -30.91
CA SER A 110 8.70 -16.52 -30.11
C SER A 110 7.91 -17.08 -28.92
N ASP A 111 7.97 -18.40 -28.77
CA ASP A 111 7.47 -19.14 -27.60
C ASP A 111 8.62 -19.50 -26.64
N ASP A 112 9.59 -18.62 -26.42
CA ASP A 112 10.77 -18.91 -25.58
C ASP A 112 10.50 -18.92 -24.06
N LEU A 113 9.23 -18.81 -23.63
CA LEU A 113 8.86 -18.84 -22.22
C LEU A 113 7.45 -19.38 -21.98
N VAL A 114 7.19 -19.77 -20.74
CA VAL A 114 5.86 -20.06 -20.20
C VAL A 114 5.65 -19.27 -18.90
N ARG A 115 4.55 -18.51 -18.79
CA ARG A 115 4.13 -17.81 -17.56
C ARG A 115 2.63 -17.93 -17.38
N GLY A 116 2.17 -18.15 -16.15
CA GLY A 116 0.74 -18.39 -15.88
C GLY A 116 0.15 -19.61 -16.63
N GLY A 117 0.99 -20.51 -17.15
CA GLY A 117 0.56 -21.63 -18.00
C GLY A 117 0.27 -21.24 -19.45
N ARG A 118 0.66 -20.04 -19.87
CA ARG A 118 0.56 -19.52 -21.24
C ARG A 118 1.94 -19.43 -21.86
N ARG A 119 2.03 -19.71 -23.15
CA ARG A 119 3.25 -19.52 -23.94
C ARG A 119 3.46 -18.04 -24.29
N GLY A 120 4.69 -17.69 -24.67
CA GLY A 120 5.05 -16.33 -25.07
C GLY A 120 4.12 -15.72 -26.13
N GLN A 121 3.81 -16.47 -27.20
CA GLN A 121 2.91 -15.98 -28.26
C GLN A 121 1.48 -15.80 -27.77
N GLU A 122 0.99 -16.70 -26.91
CA GLU A 122 -0.37 -16.62 -26.35
C GLU A 122 -0.54 -15.36 -25.50
N LEU A 123 0.47 -15.03 -24.67
CA LEU A 123 0.50 -13.80 -23.88
C LEU A 123 0.53 -12.56 -24.78
N ALA A 124 1.34 -12.57 -25.84
CA ALA A 124 1.41 -11.46 -26.79
C ALA A 124 0.08 -11.26 -27.54
N ILE A 125 -0.59 -12.33 -27.94
CA ILE A 125 -1.92 -12.28 -28.56
C ILE A 125 -2.97 -11.73 -27.60
N ASP A 126 -2.97 -12.18 -26.35
CA ASP A 126 -3.91 -11.68 -25.34
C ASP A 126 -3.72 -10.18 -25.07
N ARG A 127 -2.46 -9.76 -24.93
CA ARG A 127 -2.08 -8.38 -24.70
C ARG A 127 -2.49 -7.47 -25.84
N GLU A 128 -2.18 -7.86 -27.07
CA GLU A 128 -2.23 -6.94 -28.20
C GLU A 128 -3.54 -7.03 -28.99
N ILE A 129 -4.24 -8.16 -28.92
CA ILE A 129 -5.44 -8.39 -29.72
C ILE A 129 -6.68 -8.51 -28.83
N ARG A 130 -6.63 -9.36 -27.79
CA ARG A 130 -7.85 -9.68 -27.04
C ARG A 130 -8.23 -8.62 -26.01
N GLN A 131 -7.25 -8.03 -25.32
CA GLN A 131 -7.51 -7.14 -24.18
C GLN A 131 -6.61 -5.89 -24.10
N PRO A 132 -6.26 -5.21 -25.21
CA PRO A 132 -5.29 -4.12 -25.18
C PRO A 132 -5.73 -2.95 -24.28
N GLY A 133 -7.01 -2.55 -24.33
CA GLY A 133 -7.50 -1.43 -23.53
C GLY A 133 -7.47 -1.67 -22.02
N ARG A 134 -7.89 -2.88 -21.57
CA ARG A 134 -7.88 -3.25 -20.15
C ARG A 134 -6.46 -3.27 -19.60
N LEU A 135 -5.53 -3.87 -20.35
CA LEU A 135 -4.14 -4.01 -19.92
C LEU A 135 -3.41 -2.67 -19.94
N ALA A 136 -3.63 -1.82 -20.95
CA ALA A 136 -3.07 -0.46 -20.97
C ALA A 136 -3.50 0.36 -19.74
N ALA A 137 -4.79 0.31 -19.38
CA ALA A 137 -5.29 0.99 -18.18
C ALA A 137 -4.68 0.43 -16.89
N ALA A 138 -4.54 -0.91 -16.80
CA ALA A 138 -3.93 -1.56 -15.66
C ALA A 138 -2.44 -1.20 -15.50
N SER A 139 -1.66 -1.26 -16.58
CA SER A 139 -0.25 -0.88 -16.58
C SER A 139 -0.06 0.61 -16.30
N ALA A 140 -0.94 1.49 -16.81
CA ALA A 140 -0.90 2.92 -16.49
C ALA A 140 -1.14 3.20 -15.00
N ALA A 141 -2.10 2.51 -14.38
CA ALA A 141 -2.32 2.57 -12.94
C ALA A 141 -1.10 2.07 -12.15
N ASP A 142 -0.48 0.97 -12.58
CA ASP A 142 0.73 0.45 -11.93
C ASP A 142 1.90 1.45 -12.03
N TRP A 143 2.09 2.09 -13.19
CA TRP A 143 3.10 3.15 -13.37
C TRP A 143 2.83 4.38 -12.51
N GLN A 144 1.59 4.85 -12.46
CA GLN A 144 1.20 5.98 -11.63
C GLN A 144 1.49 5.71 -10.16
N HIS A 145 1.16 4.51 -9.67
CA HIS A 145 1.47 4.10 -8.30
C HIS A 145 2.99 4.07 -8.04
N LEU A 146 3.78 3.57 -8.98
CA LEU A 146 5.25 3.60 -8.86
C LEU A 146 5.81 5.02 -8.81
N LEU A 147 5.23 5.96 -9.58
CA LEU A 147 5.64 7.36 -9.55
C LEU A 147 5.28 8.01 -8.22
N GLU A 148 4.06 7.78 -7.70
CA GLU A 148 3.61 8.28 -6.40
C GLU A 148 4.47 7.72 -5.26
N PHE A 149 4.73 6.40 -5.28
CA PHE A 149 5.61 5.75 -4.31
C PHE A 149 7.03 6.34 -4.35
N ASN A 150 7.60 6.54 -5.55
CA ASN A 150 8.92 7.13 -5.71
C ASN A 150 8.96 8.61 -5.31
N ALA A 151 7.88 9.36 -5.54
CA ALA A 151 7.77 10.74 -5.10
C ALA A 151 7.75 10.83 -3.57
N ALA A 152 6.91 10.02 -2.91
CA ALA A 152 6.86 9.92 -1.45
C ALA A 152 8.21 9.46 -0.86
N ALA A 153 8.91 8.52 -1.50
CA ALA A 153 10.22 8.06 -1.07
C ALA A 153 11.33 9.14 -1.20
N ARG A 154 11.15 10.12 -2.09
CA ARG A 154 12.07 11.25 -2.29
C ARG A 154 11.74 12.45 -1.41
N GLU A 155 10.52 12.50 -0.89
CA GLU A 155 10.08 13.57 -0.01
C GLU A 155 11.01 13.69 1.21
N ARG A 156 11.27 14.94 1.57
CA ARG A 156 12.17 15.29 2.66
C ARG A 156 11.41 16.04 3.73
N PHE A 157 11.69 15.67 4.97
CA PHE A 157 11.03 16.18 6.15
C PHE A 157 12.01 16.94 7.03
N THR A 158 11.47 17.91 7.74
CA THR A 158 12.09 18.54 8.90
C THR A 158 11.41 17.99 10.14
N LEU A 159 12.19 17.42 11.04
CA LEU A 159 11.72 16.93 12.34
C LEU A 159 12.25 17.88 13.40
N ALA A 160 11.35 18.50 14.15
CA ALA A 160 11.66 19.26 15.35
C ALA A 160 11.15 18.48 16.56
N TYR A 161 11.98 18.34 17.60
CA TYR A 161 11.54 17.73 18.85
C TYR A 161 12.27 18.29 20.05
N THR A 162 11.62 18.24 21.22
CA THR A 162 12.20 18.71 22.48
C THR A 162 12.51 17.55 23.41
N MET A 163 13.72 17.54 23.97
CA MET A 163 14.15 16.62 25.04
C MET A 163 14.59 17.44 26.27
N ASP A 164 14.90 16.77 27.38
CA ASP A 164 15.49 17.40 28.58
C ASP A 164 16.77 18.19 28.28
N ALA A 165 17.54 17.76 27.27
CA ALA A 165 18.75 18.43 26.83
C ALA A 165 18.50 19.69 25.98
N GLY A 166 17.24 19.98 25.62
CA GLY A 166 16.83 21.11 24.79
C GLY A 166 16.22 20.71 23.43
N PRO A 167 15.85 21.71 22.61
CA PRO A 167 15.24 21.49 21.30
C PRO A 167 16.25 20.96 20.28
N VAL A 168 15.81 20.03 19.44
CA VAL A 168 16.58 19.44 18.33
C VAL A 168 15.79 19.56 17.05
N THR A 169 16.45 20.06 16.00
CA THR A 169 15.90 20.11 14.65
C THR A 169 16.78 19.32 13.69
N LYS A 170 16.17 18.42 12.92
CA LYS A 170 16.83 17.63 11.88
C LYS A 170 16.12 17.90 10.55
N GLN A 171 16.88 18.28 9.53
CA GLN A 171 16.36 18.59 8.20
C GLN A 171 16.78 17.54 7.17
N GLY A 172 16.07 17.50 6.05
CA GLY A 172 16.41 16.62 4.93
C GLY A 172 16.21 15.13 5.25
N LEU A 173 15.42 14.82 6.28
CA LEU A 173 15.14 13.44 6.67
C LEU A 173 14.23 12.77 5.64
N ARG A 174 14.48 11.50 5.37
CA ARG A 174 13.52 10.66 4.65
C ARG A 174 12.44 10.16 5.61
N ARG A 175 11.28 9.75 5.08
CA ARG A 175 10.17 9.20 5.86
C ARG A 175 10.62 8.09 6.82
N ASP A 176 11.43 7.13 6.35
CA ASP A 176 11.94 6.02 7.17
C ASP A 176 12.82 6.48 8.34
N ALA A 177 13.56 7.58 8.17
CA ALA A 177 14.36 8.16 9.25
C ALA A 177 13.49 8.84 10.30
N VAL A 178 12.45 9.54 9.86
CA VAL A 178 11.44 10.16 10.74
C VAL A 178 10.70 9.09 11.54
N GLU A 179 10.22 8.02 10.88
CA GLU A 179 9.56 6.88 11.53
C GLU A 179 10.44 6.20 12.58
N ARG A 180 11.74 5.98 12.28
CA ARG A 180 12.69 5.43 13.25
C ARG A 180 12.85 6.32 14.48
N ILE A 181 12.92 7.64 14.31
CA ILE A 181 13.05 8.57 15.43
C ILE A 181 11.76 8.59 16.26
N GLY A 182 10.60 8.60 15.62
CA GLY A 182 9.32 8.48 16.34
C GLY A 182 9.18 7.17 17.11
N ALA A 183 9.61 6.04 16.53
CA ALA A 183 9.65 4.76 17.23
C ALA A 183 10.65 4.75 18.41
N MET A 184 11.69 5.58 18.38
CA MET A 184 12.56 5.80 19.54
C MET A 184 11.85 6.65 20.61
N ALA A 185 11.17 7.72 20.20
CA ALA A 185 10.43 8.58 21.10
C ALA A 185 9.29 7.84 21.80
N MET A 186 8.58 6.95 21.09
CA MET A 186 7.55 6.11 21.71
C MET A 186 8.09 5.18 22.79
N ARG A 187 9.26 4.58 22.54
CA ARG A 187 9.97 3.78 23.54
C ARG A 187 10.48 4.62 24.71
N ALA A 188 10.74 5.91 24.49
CA ALA A 188 11.11 6.84 25.54
C ALA A 188 9.90 7.24 26.40
N ALA A 189 8.74 7.47 25.76
CA ALA A 189 7.47 7.66 26.44
C ALA A 189 7.08 6.47 27.32
N ASP A 190 7.37 5.23 26.88
CA ASP A 190 7.22 4.03 27.73
C ASP A 190 8.03 4.08 29.04
N ARG A 191 9.10 4.89 29.08
CA ARG A 191 9.93 5.13 30.27
C ARG A 191 9.56 6.40 31.03
N GLY A 192 8.50 7.10 30.62
CA GLY A 192 8.06 8.37 31.21
C GLY A 192 8.78 9.61 30.67
N GLU A 193 9.55 9.50 29.59
CA GLU A 193 10.17 10.66 28.93
C GLU A 193 9.15 11.35 28.02
N VAL A 194 9.01 12.68 28.13
CA VAL A 194 8.09 13.45 27.29
C VAL A 194 8.85 14.01 26.08
N TRP A 195 8.39 13.68 24.89
CA TRP A 195 8.92 14.19 23.63
C TRP A 195 7.83 14.98 22.94
N ASP A 196 8.02 16.28 22.80
CA ASP A 196 7.19 17.11 21.91
C ASP A 196 7.77 17.00 20.50
N ILE A 197 7.01 16.46 19.54
CA ILE A 197 7.49 16.17 18.19
C ILE A 197 6.61 16.87 17.17
N ALA A 198 7.25 17.63 16.28
CA ALA A 198 6.62 18.21 15.11
C ALA A 198 7.37 17.77 13.84
N VAL A 199 6.63 17.34 12.81
CA VAL A 199 7.16 17.00 11.50
C VAL A 199 6.61 17.95 10.46
N TYR A 200 7.50 18.51 9.65
CA TYR A 200 7.13 19.37 8.54
C TYR A 200 7.62 18.77 7.23
N ASN A 201 6.80 18.81 6.19
CA ASN A 201 7.22 18.42 4.84
C ASN A 201 8.13 19.48 4.20
N ALA A 202 8.57 19.24 2.97
CA ALA A 202 9.47 20.15 2.25
C ALA A 202 8.84 21.53 1.96
N ALA A 203 7.50 21.63 1.95
CA ALA A 203 6.78 22.89 1.82
C ALA A 203 6.60 23.63 3.16
N GLY A 204 7.07 23.04 4.26
CA GLY A 204 6.89 23.58 5.62
C GLY A 204 5.50 23.35 6.20
N ALA A 205 4.64 22.57 5.54
CA ALA A 205 3.34 22.20 6.11
C ALA A 205 3.54 21.15 7.20
N ASP A 206 2.77 21.26 8.28
CA ASP A 206 2.73 20.26 9.34
C ASP A 206 2.21 18.94 8.77
N SER A 207 2.97 17.87 9.01
CA SER A 207 2.68 16.51 8.57
C SER A 207 2.79 15.54 9.75
N THR A 208 2.76 16.04 10.99
CA THR A 208 2.92 15.23 12.20
C THR A 208 1.91 14.08 12.24
N ASP A 209 0.65 14.34 11.88
CA ASP A 209 -0.45 13.36 11.85
C ASP A 209 -0.28 12.27 10.78
N GLU A 210 0.55 12.48 9.75
CA GLU A 210 0.84 11.48 8.73
C GLU A 210 1.81 10.39 9.21
N PHE A 211 2.42 10.62 10.36
CA PHE A 211 3.27 9.66 11.02
C PHE A 211 2.51 9.12 12.23
N ALA A 212 2.30 7.81 12.23
CA ALA A 212 1.71 7.12 13.37
C ALA A 212 2.72 7.05 14.52
N PHE A 213 2.88 8.17 15.24
CA PHE A 213 3.58 8.22 16.51
C PHE A 213 2.64 8.10 17.70
N ALA A 214 1.33 8.00 17.45
CA ALA A 214 0.36 8.09 18.53
C ALA A 214 0.42 6.87 19.46
N ARG A 215 0.59 7.17 20.75
CA ARG A 215 -0.01 6.41 21.85
C ARG A 215 -1.49 6.78 21.85
N ASP A 216 -2.39 5.81 21.96
CA ASP A 216 -3.83 6.04 22.11
C ASP A 216 -4.14 6.74 23.46
N ASP A 217 -3.81 8.02 23.60
CA ASP A 217 -4.14 8.81 24.79
C ASP A 217 -5.48 9.53 24.59
N HIS A 218 -6.56 8.78 24.73
CA HIS A 218 -7.88 9.30 25.12
C HIS A 218 -8.05 9.36 26.65
N SER A 219 -6.96 9.58 27.37
CA SER A 219 -6.98 9.81 28.82
C SER A 219 -6.91 11.31 29.10
N MET A 220 -7.99 12.03 28.81
CA MET A 220 -8.19 13.37 29.38
C MET A 220 -8.24 13.25 30.91
N PRO A 221 -7.35 13.92 31.68
CA PRO A 221 -7.52 14.00 33.11
C PRO A 221 -8.73 14.90 33.41
N VAL A 222 -9.81 14.30 33.92
CA VAL A 222 -10.88 15.07 34.56
C VAL A 222 -10.30 15.62 35.86
N ALA A 223 -10.16 16.94 35.92
CA ALA A 223 -9.79 17.64 37.13
C ALA A 223 -10.81 17.38 38.26
N ALA A 224 -10.31 17.01 39.43
CA ALA A 224 -10.93 17.24 40.72
C ALA A 224 -9.84 17.69 41.71
#